data_AF-A0A926LGS7-F1
#
_entry.id   AF-A0A926LGS7-F1
#
_cell.length_a   1.000
_cell.length_b   1.000
_cell.length_c   1.000
_cell.angle_alpha   90.00
_cell.angle_beta   90.00
_cell.angle_gamma   90.00
#
_symmetry.space_group_name_H-M   'P 1'
#
loop_
_entity.id
_entity.type
_entity.pdbx_description
1 polymer ?
#
loop_
_entity_poly.entity_id
_entity_poly.type
_entity_poly.pdbx_seq_one_letter_code
_entity_poly.pdbx_strand_id
1 'polypeptide(L)'
;MTTAGVIGWLASFRLTVDDWRLLKDPGYRPSCDISPVVGCGSAMSSWQGNLFGFPNMLLGLAAFAAVTALGVAVLTGARLHRTLWLALNAGALAGVGFSHWLIWQSLYELNRLCPYCAVVWTVTVALFWYVSLHNLRHGVIPVPAHGRSLLALVVESHWILLGAWYGVIVVLVLTRFWTYWSGLL
;
A
#
# COMPACT_ATOMS: atom_id res chain seq x y z
N MET A 1 -0.21 -12.74 2.82
CA MET A 1 0.33 -11.96 3.96
C MET A 1 1.84 -11.88 3.89
N THR A 2 2.57 -13.00 4.00
CA THR A 2 4.05 -13.02 4.02
C THR A 2 4.68 -12.30 2.83
N THR A 3 4.26 -12.62 1.60
CA THR A 3 4.79 -11.98 0.39
C THR A 3 4.53 -10.48 0.36
N ALA A 4 3.30 -10.05 0.66
CA ALA A 4 2.94 -8.64 0.74
C ALA A 4 3.73 -7.89 1.83
N GLY A 5 3.93 -8.54 2.98
CA GLY A 5 4.75 -8.03 4.07
C GLY A 5 6.22 -7.86 3.65
N VAL A 6 6.85 -8.87 3.06
CA VAL A 6 8.25 -8.80 2.63
C VAL A 6 8.45 -7.72 1.57
N ILE A 7 7.60 -7.68 0.54
CA ILE A 7 7.68 -6.69 -0.53
C ILE A 7 7.48 -5.27 0.03
N GLY A 8 6.46 -5.08 0.87
CA GLY A 8 6.19 -3.79 1.50
C GLY A 8 7.34 -3.34 2.39
N TRP A 9 7.91 -4.26 3.17
CA TRP A 9 9.05 -3.99 4.03
C TRP A 9 10.28 -3.57 3.22
N LEU A 10 10.60 -4.29 2.14
CA LEU A 10 11.73 -3.95 1.26
C LEU A 10 11.56 -2.57 0.62
N ALA A 11 10.35 -2.23 0.14
CA ALA A 11 10.06 -0.93 -0.43
C ALA A 11 10.17 0.19 0.61
N SER A 12 9.61 -0.01 1.81
CA SER A 12 9.73 0.95 2.92
C SER A 12 11.18 1.12 3.39
N PHE A 13 11.93 0.02 3.52
CA PHE A 13 13.35 0.05 3.88
C PHE A 13 14.15 0.83 2.84
N ARG A 14 13.90 0.59 1.54
CA ARG A 14 14.61 1.30 0.49
C ARG A 14 14.33 2.80 0.52
N LEU A 15 13.08 3.19 0.74
CA LEU A 15 12.70 4.59 0.95
C LEU A 15 13.40 5.21 2.16
N THR A 16 13.45 4.52 3.31
CA THR A 16 14.16 4.99 4.50
C THR A 16 15.66 5.19 4.24
N VAL A 17 16.30 4.27 3.51
CA VAL A 17 17.71 4.40 3.14
C VAL A 17 17.94 5.60 2.21
N ASP A 18 17.06 5.79 1.22
CA ASP A 18 17.16 6.93 0.30
C ASP A 18 16.92 8.26 1.02
N ASP A 19 16.03 8.30 2.01
CA ASP A 19 15.77 9.48 2.83
C ASP A 19 16.99 9.86 3.66
N TRP A 20 17.58 8.87 4.31
CA TRP A 20 18.77 9.06 5.11
C TRP A 20 19.97 9.55 4.27
N ARG A 21 20.07 9.13 3.01
CA ARG A 21 21.09 9.62 2.09
C ARG A 21 20.82 11.05 1.65
N LEU A 22 19.58 11.40 1.33
CA LEU A 22 19.16 12.78 1.02
C LEU A 22 19.47 13.74 2.18
N LEU A 23 19.25 13.30 3.43
CA LEU A 23 19.56 14.10 4.61
C LEU A 23 21.06 14.39 4.78
N LYS A 24 21.93 13.49 4.31
CA LYS A 24 23.39 13.66 4.37
C LYS A 24 23.95 14.45 3.19
N ASP A 25 23.38 14.22 2.02
CA ASP A 25 23.79 14.85 0.76
C ASP A 25 22.54 15.26 -0.03
N PRO A 26 22.17 16.54 -0.02
CA PRO A 26 21.06 17.06 -0.81
C PRO A 26 21.23 16.86 -2.32
N GLY A 27 22.45 16.59 -2.80
CA GLY A 27 22.73 16.26 -4.20
C GLY A 27 22.48 14.80 -4.56
N TYR A 28 22.20 13.93 -3.58
CA TYR A 28 21.92 12.52 -3.82
C TYR A 28 20.63 12.35 -4.65
N ARG A 29 20.71 11.55 -5.71
CA ARG A 29 19.55 11.20 -6.54
C ARG A 29 19.06 9.80 -6.19
N PRO A 30 17.86 9.65 -5.60
CA PRO A 30 17.29 8.34 -5.31
C PRO A 30 17.12 7.51 -6.59
N SER A 31 17.25 6.19 -6.45
CA SER A 31 17.08 5.24 -7.57
C SER A 31 15.71 5.30 -8.26
N CYS A 32 14.74 5.89 -7.59
CA CYS A 32 13.37 6.02 -8.06
C CYS A 32 13.07 7.39 -8.68
N ASP A 33 14.07 8.27 -8.78
CA ASP A 33 14.01 9.57 -9.49
C ASP A 33 14.46 9.38 -10.94
N ILE A 34 13.51 8.95 -11.78
CA ILE A 34 13.74 8.50 -13.16
C ILE A 34 13.39 9.62 -14.14
N SER A 35 12.35 10.40 -13.84
CA SER A 35 11.85 11.46 -14.71
C SER A 35 11.20 12.59 -13.91
N PRO A 36 10.90 13.74 -14.54
CA PRO A 36 10.25 14.87 -13.86
C PRO A 36 8.92 14.51 -13.19
N VAL A 37 8.22 13.51 -13.74
CA VAL A 37 6.96 12.97 -13.24
C VAL A 37 7.18 11.75 -12.34
N VAL A 38 8.17 10.90 -12.65
CA VAL A 38 8.45 9.67 -11.89
C VAL A 38 9.62 9.90 -10.95
N GLY A 39 9.32 10.28 -9.70
CA GLY A 39 10.34 10.63 -8.72
C GLY A 39 9.88 10.70 -7.28
N CYS A 40 10.84 10.54 -6.37
CA CYS A 40 10.62 10.43 -4.93
C CYS A 40 11.00 11.69 -4.15
N GLY A 41 11.91 12.50 -4.70
CA GLY A 41 12.59 13.58 -3.95
C GLY A 41 11.62 14.57 -3.31
N SER A 42 10.62 15.05 -4.07
CA SER A 42 9.62 16.00 -3.54
C SER A 42 8.63 15.37 -2.56
N ALA A 43 8.37 14.06 -2.67
CA ALA A 43 7.44 13.36 -1.79
C ALA A 43 8.04 13.02 -0.42
N MET A 44 9.35 12.79 -0.37
CA MET A 44 10.06 12.45 0.87
C MET A 44 10.33 13.68 1.73
N SER A 45 10.69 14.80 1.11
CA SER A 45 10.96 16.06 1.81
C SER A 45 9.72 16.88 2.14
N SER A 46 8.52 16.41 1.78
CA SER A 46 7.29 17.15 2.02
C SER A 46 6.72 16.90 3.42
N TRP A 47 5.85 17.81 3.86
CA TRP A 47 5.12 17.63 5.11
C TRP A 47 4.19 16.42 5.06
N GLN A 48 3.64 16.10 3.88
CA GLN A 48 2.83 14.90 3.68
C GLN A 48 3.63 13.63 3.90
N GLY A 49 4.92 13.62 3.53
CA GLY A 49 5.88 12.54 3.79
C GLY A 49 6.24 12.36 5.26
N ASN A 50 5.92 13.36 6.10
CA ASN A 50 6.24 13.42 7.53
C ASN A 50 5.00 13.74 8.39
N LEU A 51 3.84 13.17 8.04
CA LEU A 51 2.54 13.60 8.58
C LEU A 51 2.47 13.56 10.12
N PHE A 52 3.11 12.57 10.74
CA PHE A 52 3.13 12.38 12.20
C PHE A 52 4.36 12.98 12.88
N GLY A 53 5.08 13.89 12.20
CA GLY A 53 6.33 14.48 12.70
C GLY A 53 7.57 13.61 12.48
N PHE A 54 7.42 12.48 11.78
CA PHE A 54 8.51 11.60 11.37
C PHE A 54 8.21 10.98 10.00
N PRO A 55 9.22 10.43 9.31
CA PRO A 55 9.03 9.92 7.97
C PRO A 55 8.05 8.74 7.91
N ASN A 56 7.03 8.84 7.04
CA ASN A 56 5.99 7.83 6.90
C ASN A 56 6.52 6.44 6.52
N MET A 57 7.70 6.38 5.89
CA MET A 57 8.31 5.10 5.50
C MET A 57 8.72 4.25 6.72
N LEU A 58 8.91 4.86 7.89
CA LEU A 58 9.10 4.15 9.15
C LEU A 58 7.82 3.44 9.63
N LEU A 59 6.65 4.03 9.40
CA LEU A 59 5.37 3.34 9.65
C LEU A 59 5.24 2.09 8.80
N GLY A 60 5.56 2.21 7.51
CA GLY A 60 5.58 1.09 6.58
C GLY A 60 6.55 0.00 7.06
N LEU A 61 7.77 0.37 7.44
CA LEU A 61 8.79 -0.56 7.92
C LEU A 61 8.29 -1.38 9.12
N ALA A 62 7.70 -0.72 10.12
CA ALA A 62 7.17 -1.40 11.30
C ALA A 62 5.94 -2.26 10.98
N ALA A 63 4.97 -1.71 10.24
CA ALA A 63 3.73 -2.41 9.89
C ALA A 63 3.99 -3.65 9.04
N PHE A 64 4.81 -3.55 8.00
CA PHE A 64 5.13 -4.67 7.12
C PHE A 64 6.02 -5.71 7.79
N ALA A 65 6.88 -5.33 8.73
CA ALA A 65 7.60 -6.29 9.56
C ALA A 65 6.63 -7.13 10.40
N ALA A 66 5.66 -6.49 11.06
CA ALA A 66 4.63 -7.17 11.83
C ALA A 66 3.77 -8.10 10.95
N VAL A 67 3.33 -7.64 9.78
CA VAL A 67 2.57 -8.45 8.81
C VAL A 67 3.39 -9.64 8.33
N THR A 68 4.68 -9.47 8.09
CA THR A 68 5.59 -10.56 7.68
C THR A 68 5.71 -11.60 8.78
N ALA A 69 5.97 -11.17 10.01
CA ALA A 69 6.07 -12.06 11.16
C ALA A 69 4.78 -12.87 11.39
N LEU A 70 3.62 -12.20 11.36
CA LEU A 70 2.31 -12.85 11.46
C LEU A 70 2.05 -13.80 10.28
N GLY A 71 2.45 -13.41 9.07
CA GLY A 71 2.35 -14.25 7.88
C GLY A 71 3.18 -15.53 8.02
N VAL A 72 4.42 -15.43 8.48
CA VAL A 72 5.28 -16.60 8.75
C VAL A 72 4.69 -17.47 9.85
N ALA A 73 4.20 -16.88 10.94
CA ALA A 73 3.56 -17.63 12.02
C ALA A 73 2.37 -18.46 11.52
N VAL A 74 1.51 -17.89 10.68
CA VAL A 74 0.39 -18.62 10.07
C VAL A 74 0.89 -19.73 9.13
N LEU A 75 1.94 -19.48 8.34
CA LEU A 75 2.54 -20.51 7.46
C LEU A 75 3.14 -21.68 8.25
N THR A 76 3.69 -21.44 9.43
CA THR A 76 4.21 -22.49 10.32
C THR A 76 3.13 -23.18 11.16
N GLY A 77 1.85 -22.86 10.91
CA GLY A 77 0.70 -23.53 11.53
C GLY A 77 0.11 -22.83 12.75
N ALA A 78 0.57 -21.61 13.10
CA ALA A 78 -0.02 -20.86 14.19
C ALA A 78 -1.47 -20.45 13.87
N ARG A 79 -2.36 -20.66 14.83
CA ARG A 79 -3.76 -20.21 14.76
C ARG A 79 -3.87 -18.86 15.46
N LEU A 80 -4.03 -17.79 14.68
CA LEU A 80 -4.19 -16.46 15.26
C LEU A 80 -5.55 -16.32 15.93
N HIS A 81 -5.55 -15.67 17.10
CA HIS A 81 -6.78 -15.35 17.82
C HIS A 81 -7.67 -14.39 17.00
N ARG A 82 -8.99 -14.47 17.16
CA ARG A 82 -9.98 -13.64 16.44
C ARG A 82 -9.66 -12.15 16.53
N THR A 83 -9.29 -11.65 17.71
CA THR A 83 -8.95 -10.24 17.92
C THR A 83 -7.76 -9.80 17.08
N LEU A 84 -6.77 -10.67 16.90
CA LEU A 84 -5.58 -10.36 16.12
C LEU A 84 -5.91 -10.26 14.62
N TRP A 85 -6.79 -11.14 14.13
CA TRP A 85 -7.33 -11.04 12.78
C TRP A 85 -8.11 -9.75 12.53
N LEU A 86 -8.90 -9.31 13.52
CA LEU A 86 -9.64 -8.04 13.45
C LEU A 86 -8.69 -6.83 13.51
N ALA A 87 -7.69 -6.86 14.40
CA ALA A 87 -6.69 -5.80 14.52
C ALA A 87 -5.86 -5.67 13.23
N LEU A 88 -5.44 -6.80 12.64
CA LEU A 88 -4.75 -6.82 11.35
C LEU A 88 -5.61 -6.20 10.25
N ASN A 89 -6.90 -6.53 10.21
CA ASN A 89 -7.80 -5.99 9.20
C ASN A 89 -8.06 -4.50 9.38
N ALA A 90 -8.24 -4.05 10.63
CA ALA A 90 -8.41 -2.64 10.96
C ALA A 90 -7.15 -1.83 10.61
N GLY A 91 -5.96 -2.34 10.93
CA GLY A 91 -4.69 -1.74 10.54
C GLY A 91 -4.50 -1.70 9.02
N ALA A 92 -4.86 -2.77 8.32
CA ALA A 92 -4.80 -2.81 6.86
C ALA A 92 -5.79 -1.82 6.21
N LEU A 93 -7.00 -1.68 6.76
CA LEU A 93 -7.99 -0.69 6.32
C LEU A 93 -7.49 0.73 6.52
N ALA A 94 -6.92 1.03 7.70
CA ALA A 94 -6.29 2.32 7.97
C ALA A 94 -5.14 2.59 6.99
N GLY A 95 -4.31 1.58 6.71
CA GLY A 95 -3.24 1.64 5.72
C GLY A 95 -3.76 1.92 4.30
N VAL A 96 -4.88 1.31 3.90
CA VAL A 96 -5.54 1.58 2.62
C VAL A 96 -6.02 3.03 2.56
N GLY A 97 -6.72 3.51 3.59
CA GLY A 97 -7.18 4.90 3.65
C GLY A 97 -6.03 5.90 3.56
N PHE A 98 -4.98 5.66 4.34
CA PHE A 98 -3.76 6.48 4.32
C PHE A 98 -3.05 6.43 2.97
N SER A 99 -2.95 5.25 2.36
CA SER A 99 -2.38 5.08 1.04
C SER A 99 -3.16 5.91 0.01
N HIS A 100 -4.49 5.83 -0.01
CA HIS A 100 -5.35 6.57 -0.94
C HIS A 100 -5.21 8.09 -0.78
N TRP A 101 -5.11 8.56 0.45
CA TRP A 101 -4.82 9.96 0.71
C TRP A 101 -3.44 10.37 0.14
N LEU A 102 -2.40 9.54 0.31
CA LEU A 102 -1.07 9.80 -0.27
C LEU A 102 -1.09 9.75 -1.81
N ILE A 103 -1.92 8.91 -2.45
CA ILE A 103 -2.13 8.94 -3.91
C ILE A 103 -2.57 10.33 -4.32
N TRP A 104 -3.63 10.81 -3.66
CA TRP A 104 -4.23 12.08 -3.98
C TRP A 104 -3.22 13.21 -3.84
N GLN A 105 -2.49 13.25 -2.73
CA GLN A 105 -1.41 14.21 -2.51
C GLN A 105 -0.32 14.11 -3.59
N SER A 106 0.09 12.89 -3.96
CA SER A 106 1.13 12.68 -4.96
C SER A 106 0.70 13.16 -6.35
N LEU A 107 -0.53 12.87 -6.76
CA LEU A 107 -1.06 13.18 -8.09
C LEU A 107 -1.48 14.65 -8.26
N TYR A 108 -2.15 15.22 -7.27
CA TYR A 108 -2.82 16.51 -7.43
C TYR A 108 -2.06 17.67 -6.78
N GLU A 109 -1.27 17.42 -5.73
CA GLU A 109 -0.48 18.46 -5.05
C GLU A 109 0.98 18.44 -5.52
N LEU A 110 1.62 17.27 -5.46
CA LEU A 110 3.06 17.14 -5.77
C LEU A 110 3.35 16.93 -7.27
N ASN A 111 2.35 16.49 -8.03
CA ASN A 111 2.47 16.14 -9.45
C ASN A 111 3.60 15.15 -9.75
N ARG A 112 3.82 14.19 -8.84
CA ARG A 112 4.84 13.14 -9.01
C ARG A 112 4.33 11.76 -8.58
N LEU A 113 4.88 10.72 -9.21
CA LEU A 113 4.62 9.34 -8.90
C LEU A 113 5.92 8.64 -8.47
N CYS A 114 5.97 8.19 -7.22
CA CYS A 114 7.11 7.43 -6.70
C CYS A 114 6.90 5.92 -6.93
N PRO A 115 7.80 5.22 -7.64
CA PRO A 115 7.72 3.76 -7.84
C PRO A 115 7.78 2.90 -6.57
N TYR A 116 8.39 3.36 -5.48
CA TYR A 116 8.39 2.60 -4.23
C TYR A 116 7.10 2.81 -3.42
N CYS A 117 6.57 4.04 -3.38
CA CYS A 117 5.21 4.29 -2.88
C CYS A 117 4.21 3.47 -3.71
N ALA A 118 4.41 3.51 -5.04
CA ALA A 118 4.14 2.53 -6.10
C ALA A 118 3.88 1.07 -5.70
N VAL A 119 4.75 0.57 -4.85
CA VAL A 119 4.73 -0.82 -4.39
C VAL A 119 3.99 -0.90 -3.07
N VAL A 120 4.24 0.03 -2.15
CA VAL A 120 3.65 0.07 -0.80
C VAL A 120 2.12 0.12 -0.83
N TRP A 121 1.51 1.06 -1.56
CA TRP A 121 0.05 1.13 -1.70
C TRP A 121 -0.54 -0.13 -2.35
N THR A 122 0.12 -0.69 -3.38
CA THR A 122 -0.28 -1.91 -4.08
C THR A 122 -0.37 -3.08 -3.11
N VAL A 123 0.71 -3.36 -2.38
CA VAL A 123 0.72 -4.48 -1.43
C VAL A 123 -0.20 -4.24 -0.23
N THR A 124 -0.42 -2.99 0.17
CA THR A 124 -1.36 -2.63 1.24
C THR A 124 -2.81 -2.93 0.84
N VAL A 125 -3.21 -2.54 -0.36
CA VAL A 125 -4.55 -2.84 -0.91
C VAL A 125 -4.76 -4.34 -1.05
N ALA A 126 -3.78 -5.07 -1.60
CA ALA A 126 -3.86 -6.53 -1.71
C ALA A 126 -3.97 -7.18 -0.31
N LEU A 127 -3.15 -6.73 0.65
CA LEU A 127 -3.18 -7.25 2.01
C LEU A 127 -4.55 -7.05 2.66
N PHE A 128 -5.08 -5.84 2.61
CA PHE A 128 -6.41 -5.54 3.15
C PHE A 128 -7.49 -6.40 2.49
N TRP A 129 -7.48 -6.51 1.16
CA TRP A 129 -8.45 -7.28 0.40
C TRP A 129 -8.47 -8.76 0.82
N TYR A 130 -7.30 -9.40 0.83
CA TYR A 130 -7.21 -10.82 1.15
C TYR A 130 -7.43 -11.12 2.64
N VAL A 131 -7.01 -10.24 3.55
CA VAL A 131 -7.31 -10.37 4.99
C VAL A 131 -8.80 -10.18 5.25
N SER A 132 -9.45 -9.22 4.59
CA SER A 132 -10.90 -9.01 4.69
C SER A 132 -11.67 -10.23 4.19
N LEU A 133 -11.31 -10.77 3.02
CA LEU A 133 -11.92 -11.99 2.49
C LEU A 133 -11.71 -13.19 3.42
N HIS A 134 -10.52 -13.34 3.99
CA HIS A 134 -10.24 -14.40 4.97
C HIS A 134 -11.17 -14.26 6.19
N ASN A 135 -11.28 -13.05 6.75
CA ASN A 135 -12.11 -12.78 7.91
C ASN A 135 -13.61 -12.98 7.67
N LEU A 136 -14.09 -12.64 6.47
CA LEU A 136 -15.48 -12.86 6.07
C LEU A 136 -15.77 -14.36 5.85
N ARG A 137 -14.87 -15.08 5.17
CA ARG A 137 -15.03 -16.53 4.91
C ARG A 137 -15.02 -17.38 6.17
N HIS A 138 -14.19 -17.04 7.14
CA HIS A 138 -14.05 -17.80 8.40
C HIS A 138 -14.98 -17.29 9.51
N GLY A 139 -15.90 -16.36 9.22
CA GLY A 139 -16.85 -15.83 10.19
C GLY A 139 -16.22 -15.01 11.32
N VAL A 140 -14.95 -14.58 11.17
CA VAL A 140 -14.29 -13.64 12.09
C VAL A 140 -15.10 -12.34 12.14
N ILE A 141 -15.54 -11.88 10.96
CA ILE A 141 -16.53 -10.82 10.79
C ILE A 141 -17.88 -11.50 10.47
N PRO A 142 -18.89 -11.39 11.34
CA PRO A 142 -20.17 -12.04 11.13
C PRO A 142 -20.93 -11.37 9.97
N VAL A 143 -21.35 -12.17 8.99
CA VAL A 143 -22.17 -11.70 7.86
C VAL A 143 -23.61 -12.17 8.05
N PRO A 144 -24.60 -11.26 8.03
CA PRO A 144 -26.02 -11.61 8.16
C PRO A 144 -26.48 -12.52 7.01
N ALA A 145 -27.53 -13.33 7.25
CA ALA A 145 -28.00 -14.35 6.29
C ALA A 145 -28.29 -13.79 4.89
N HIS A 146 -28.89 -12.60 4.81
CA HIS A 146 -29.18 -11.89 3.55
C HIS A 146 -27.93 -11.47 2.76
N GLY A 147 -26.77 -11.34 3.42
CA GLY A 147 -25.50 -10.95 2.79
C GLY A 147 -24.67 -12.13 2.30
N ARG A 148 -25.10 -13.39 2.53
CA ARG A 148 -24.32 -14.57 2.17
C ARG A 148 -24.21 -14.81 0.67
N SER A 149 -25.25 -14.49 -0.10
CA SER A 149 -25.22 -14.56 -1.58
C SER A 149 -24.25 -13.53 -2.16
N LEU A 150 -24.30 -12.29 -1.65
CA LEU A 150 -23.36 -11.23 -2.02
C LEU A 150 -21.92 -11.61 -1.65
N LEU A 151 -21.71 -12.17 -0.45
CA LEU A 151 -20.40 -12.66 -0.03
C LEU A 151 -19.89 -13.74 -0.99
N ALA A 152 -20.73 -14.69 -1.40
CA ALA A 152 -20.34 -15.73 -2.35
C ALA A 152 -19.89 -15.12 -3.69
N LEU A 153 -20.64 -14.15 -4.22
CA LEU A 153 -20.28 -13.43 -5.44
C LEU A 153 -18.93 -12.70 -5.31
N VAL A 154 -18.71 -11.99 -4.20
CA VAL A 154 -17.47 -11.27 -3.93
C VAL A 154 -16.29 -12.24 -3.78
N VAL A 155 -16.51 -13.38 -3.13
CA VAL A 155 -15.54 -14.46 -2.95
C VAL A 155 -15.16 -15.10 -4.28
N GLU A 156 -16.11 -15.26 -5.20
CA GLU A 156 -15.88 -15.80 -6.54
C GLU A 156 -15.17 -14.78 -7.44
N SER A 157 -15.66 -13.54 -7.45
CA SER A 157 -15.15 -12.43 -8.29
C SER A 157 -13.97 -11.66 -7.68
N HIS A 158 -13.33 -12.19 -6.64
CA HIS A 158 -12.37 -11.44 -5.82
C HIS A 158 -11.18 -10.89 -6.61
N TRP A 159 -10.67 -11.62 -7.61
CA TRP A 159 -9.59 -11.15 -8.48
C TRP A 159 -10.05 -10.01 -9.40
N ILE A 160 -11.28 -10.06 -9.90
CA ILE A 160 -11.85 -9.03 -10.77
C ILE A 160 -12.04 -7.74 -9.98
N LEU A 161 -12.57 -7.82 -8.76
CA LEU A 161 -12.78 -6.66 -7.89
C LEU A 161 -11.45 -5.99 -7.51
N LEU A 162 -10.44 -6.78 -7.17
CA LEU A 162 -9.10 -6.25 -6.89
C LEU A 162 -8.47 -5.64 -8.16
N GLY A 163 -8.61 -6.31 -9.30
CA GLY A 163 -8.14 -5.82 -10.59
C GLY A 163 -8.83 -4.51 -11.00
N ALA A 164 -10.14 -4.40 -10.78
CA ALA A 164 -10.89 -3.18 -11.03
C ALA A 164 -10.42 -2.03 -10.13
N TRP A 165 -10.15 -2.30 -8.85
CA TRP A 165 -9.58 -1.30 -7.95
C TRP A 165 -8.23 -0.77 -8.45
N TYR A 166 -7.30 -1.66 -8.81
CA TYR A 166 -6.04 -1.23 -9.42
C TYR A 166 -6.24 -0.54 -10.77
N GLY A 167 -7.21 -0.98 -11.57
CA GLY A 167 -7.59 -0.35 -12.82
C GLY A 167 -8.00 1.11 -12.62
N VAL A 168 -8.82 1.40 -11.62
CA VAL A 168 -9.20 2.79 -11.27
C VAL A 168 -7.96 3.61 -10.90
N ILE A 169 -7.07 3.07 -10.06
CA ILE A 169 -5.83 3.77 -9.67
C ILE A 169 -4.95 4.06 -10.91
N VAL A 170 -4.77 3.08 -11.78
CA VAL A 170 -3.99 3.23 -13.03
C VAL A 170 -4.61 4.26 -13.95
N VAL A 171 -5.94 4.24 -14.13
CA VAL A 171 -6.65 5.25 -14.94
C VAL A 171 -6.46 6.65 -14.36
N LEU A 172 -6.52 6.84 -13.05
CA LEU A 172 -6.27 8.14 -12.41
C LEU A 172 -4.84 8.63 -12.67
N VAL A 173 -3.84 7.75 -12.58
CA VAL A 173 -2.44 8.06 -12.88
C VAL A 173 -2.25 8.43 -14.37
N LEU A 174 -2.80 7.62 -15.29
CA LEU A 174 -2.67 7.82 -16.72
C LEU A 174 -3.35 9.10 -17.19
N THR A 175 -4.56 9.37 -16.71
CA THR A 175 -5.30 10.59 -17.06
C THR A 175 -4.63 11.85 -16.49
N ARG A 176 -4.07 11.78 -15.28
CA ARG A 176 -3.36 12.92 -14.68
C ARG A 176 -2.10 13.31 -15.44
N PHE A 177 -1.32 12.34 -15.89
CA PHE A 177 -0.05 12.56 -16.59
C PHE A 177 -0.15 12.38 -18.12
N TRP A 178 -1.36 12.42 -18.67
CA TRP A 178 -1.61 12.14 -20.10
C TRP A 178 -0.77 13.02 -21.04
N THR A 179 -0.64 14.31 -20.74
CA THR A 179 0.16 15.26 -21.52
C THR A 179 1.65 14.91 -21.52
N TYR A 180 2.16 14.35 -20.43
CA TYR A 180 3.53 13.88 -20.34
C TYR A 180 3.73 12.60 -21.17
N TRP A 181 2.83 11.61 -21.03
CA TRP A 181 2.92 10.34 -21.77
C TRP A 181 2.76 10.52 -23.27
N SER A 182 1.82 11.36 -23.71
CA SER A 182 1.60 11.64 -25.13
C SER A 182 2.74 12.41 -25.79
N GLY A 183 3.55 13.14 -25.03
CA GLY A 183 4.75 13.81 -25.55
C GLY A 183 5.98 12.89 -25.69
N LEU A 184 5.90 11.64 -25.21
CA LEU A 184 6.95 10.61 -25.34
C LEU A 184 6.72 9.65 -26.52
N LEU A 185 5.53 9.68 -27.12
CA LEU A 185 5.13 8.92 -28.31
C LEU A 185 5.40 9.71 -29.59
#